data_AF-A0A518CBS3-F1
#
_entry.id   AF-A0A518CBS3-F1
#
_cell.length_a   1.000
_cell.length_b   1.000
_cell.length_c   1.000
_cell.angle_alpha   90.00
_cell.angle_beta   90.00
_cell.angle_gamma   90.00
#
_symmetry.space_group_name_H-M   'P 1'
#
loop_
_entity.id
_entity.type
_entity.pdbx_description
1 polymer ?
#
loop_
_entity_poly.entity_id
_entity_poly.type
_entity_poly.pdbx_seq_one_letter_code
_entity_poly.pdbx_strand_id
1 'polypeptide(L)'
;MLEIFTAILGLMMIAAGLVNVVCFCLIIYLMFQAEEVMLPVLCIVMVFCGLGGLIAFIFGWVDVGKYDAKKVMLIWTGAIAAQILLALLGAVVIPEP
;
A
#
# COMPACT_ATOMS: atom_id res chain seq x y z
N MET A 1 -23.15 19.86 -4.90
CA MET A 1 -21.73 20.07 -4.54
C MET A 1 -21.19 18.96 -3.64
N LEU A 2 -21.88 18.61 -2.54
CA LEU A 2 -21.44 17.54 -1.61
C LEU A 2 -21.32 16.16 -2.28
N GLU A 3 -22.30 15.73 -3.09
CA GLU A 3 -22.26 14.42 -3.76
C GLU A 3 -21.09 14.26 -4.76
N ILE A 4 -20.78 15.32 -5.52
CA ILE A 4 -19.63 15.36 -6.43
C ILE A 4 -18.32 15.20 -5.65
N PHE A 5 -18.20 15.86 -4.49
CA PHE A 5 -17.04 15.73 -3.62
C PHE A 5 -16.87 14.30 -3.08
N THR A 6 -17.97 13.65 -2.66
CA THR A 6 -17.92 12.25 -2.21
C THR A 6 -17.56 11.27 -3.33
N ALA A 7 -18.02 11.51 -4.56
CA ALA A 7 -17.67 10.68 -5.71
C ALA A 7 -16.17 10.79 -6.07
N ILE A 8 -15.59 11.99 -6.01
CA ILE A 8 -14.16 12.22 -6.23
C ILE A 8 -13.32 11.52 -5.14
N LEU A 9 -13.72 11.65 -3.87
CA LEU A 9 -13.06 10.93 -2.76
C LEU A 9 -13.10 9.41 -2.96
N GLY A 10 -14.25 8.85 -3.35
CA GLY A 10 -14.37 7.42 -3.64
C GLY A 10 -13.44 6.97 -4.76
N LEU A 11 -13.33 7.74 -5.84
CA LEU A 11 -12.45 7.44 -6.96
C LEU A 11 -10.96 7.51 -6.58
N MET A 12 -10.58 8.49 -5.74
CA MET A 12 -9.21 8.60 -5.21
C MET A 12 -8.86 7.43 -4.28
N MET A 13 -9.81 6.96 -3.47
CA MET A 13 -9.60 5.80 -2.59
C MET A 13 -9.34 4.51 -3.38
N ILE A 14 -10.11 4.29 -4.45
CA ILE A 14 -9.90 3.15 -5.37
C ILE A 14 -8.53 3.25 -6.04
N ALA A 15 -8.18 4.42 -6.57
CA ALA A 15 -6.88 4.63 -7.21
C ALA A 15 -5.72 4.36 -6.26
N ALA A 16 -5.81 4.83 -5.01
CA ALA A 16 -4.79 4.58 -4.01
C ALA A 16 -4.74 3.11 -3.55
N GLY A 17 -5.88 2.41 -3.55
CA GLY A 17 -5.92 0.96 -3.36
C GLY A 17 -5.16 0.21 -4.45
N LEU A 18 -5.31 0.64 -5.70
CA LEU A 18 -4.55 0.09 -6.83
C LEU A 18 -3.05 0.31 -6.65
N VAL A 19 -2.63 1.52 -6.25
CA VAL A 19 -1.21 1.83 -5.99
C VAL A 19 -0.65 0.92 -4.90
N ASN A 20 -1.39 0.68 -3.81
CA ASN A 20 -0.98 -0.25 -2.76
C ASN A 20 -0.72 -1.66 -3.29
N VAL A 21 -1.60 -2.18 -4.14
CA VAL A 21 -1.44 -3.52 -4.74
C VAL A 21 -0.23 -3.56 -5.67
N VAL A 22 -0.04 -2.53 -6.50
CA VAL A 22 1.12 -2.46 -7.41
C VAL A 22 2.43 -2.37 -6.64
N CYS A 23 2.50 -1.54 -5.59
CA CYS A 23 3.68 -1.44 -4.73
C CYS A 23 3.99 -2.77 -4.03
N PHE A 24 2.97 -3.49 -3.56
CA PHE A 24 3.13 -4.81 -2.99
C PHE A 24 3.72 -5.81 -4.01
N CYS A 25 3.17 -5.88 -5.22
CA CYS A 25 3.72 -6.75 -6.28
C CYS A 25 5.16 -6.37 -6.65
N LEU A 26 5.48 -5.08 -6.72
CA LEU A 26 6.85 -4.61 -7.00
C LEU A 26 7.83 -5.02 -5.90
N ILE A 27 7.45 -4.94 -4.62
CA ILE A 27 8.36 -5.33 -3.54
C ILE A 27 8.63 -6.83 -3.56
N ILE A 28 7.60 -7.64 -3.84
CA ILE A 28 7.73 -9.09 -3.98
C ILE A 28 8.69 -9.41 -5.15
N TYR A 29 8.54 -8.72 -6.28
CA TYR A 29 9.42 -8.87 -7.43
C TYR A 29 10.88 -8.51 -7.09
N LEU A 30 11.11 -7.43 -6.35
CA LEU A 30 12.44 -7.02 -5.90
C LEU A 30 13.04 -8.01 -4.89
N MET A 31 12.24 -8.59 -4.00
CA MET A 31 12.68 -9.64 -3.07
C MET A 31 13.12 -10.90 -3.84
N PHE A 32 12.36 -11.33 -4.85
CA PHE A 32 12.77 -12.44 -5.71
C PHE A 32 14.06 -12.16 -6.49
N GLN A 33 14.28 -10.92 -6.93
CA GLN A 33 15.53 -10.53 -7.58
C GLN A 33 16.74 -10.57 -6.63
N ALA A 34 16.53 -10.42 -5.33
CA ALA A 34 17.58 -10.55 -4.32
C ALA A 34 17.83 -12.00 -3.87
N GLU A 35 17.40 -12.98 -4.67
CA GLU A 35 17.54 -14.43 -4.45
C GLU A 35 16.84 -14.97 -3.17
N GLU A 36 15.97 -14.16 -2.56
CA GLU A 36 15.13 -14.55 -1.44
C GLU A 36 13.87 -15.25 -1.96
N VAL A 37 13.76 -16.58 -1.78
CA VAL A 37 12.55 -17.33 -2.19
C VAL A 37 11.57 -17.50 -1.03
N MET A 38 12.07 -17.70 0.19
CA MET A 38 11.20 -17.96 1.35
C MET A 38 10.33 -16.75 1.71
N LEU A 39 10.93 -15.57 1.81
CA LEU A 39 10.26 -14.37 2.31
C LEU A 39 9.10 -13.89 1.42
N PRO A 40 9.27 -13.74 0.09
CA PRO A 40 8.17 -13.33 -0.78
C PRO A 40 7.06 -14.38 -0.88
N VAL A 41 7.39 -15.68 -0.88
CA VAL A 41 6.39 -16.75 -0.84
C VAL A 41 5.57 -16.69 0.44
N LEU A 42 6.22 -16.47 1.59
CA LEU A 42 5.55 -16.31 2.87
C LEU A 42 4.58 -15.11 2.86
N CYS A 43 5.01 -13.99 2.27
CA CYS A 43 4.17 -12.81 2.11
C CYS A 43 2.94 -13.09 1.25
N ILE A 44 3.09 -13.78 0.11
CA ILE A 44 1.97 -14.15 -0.77
C ILE A 44 0.98 -15.07 -0.04
N VAL A 45 1.45 -16.08 0.68
CA VAL A 45 0.57 -17.00 1.43
C VAL A 45 -0.16 -16.23 2.55
N MET A 46 0.52 -15.33 3.24
CA MET A 46 -0.08 -14.52 4.29
C MET A 46 -0.99 -13.39 3.79
N VAL A 47 -1.04 -13.10 2.48
CA VAL A 47 -2.03 -12.18 1.91
C VAL A 47 -3.46 -12.67 2.19
N PHE A 48 -3.70 -13.99 2.15
CA PHE A 48 -5.00 -14.57 2.48
C PHE A 48 -5.42 -14.33 3.94
N CYS A 49 -4.45 -14.08 4.83
CA CYS A 49 -4.68 -13.72 6.22
C CYS A 49 -4.68 -12.19 6.45
N GLY A 50 -4.60 -11.37 5.41
CA GLY A 50 -4.54 -9.91 5.51
C GLY A 50 -3.21 -9.35 6.05
N LEU A 51 -2.27 -10.21 6.43
CA LEU A 51 -0.98 -9.81 7.03
C LEU A 51 0.15 -9.74 6.00
N GLY A 52 0.00 -10.41 4.85
CA GLY A 52 1.05 -10.48 3.83
C GLY A 52 1.54 -9.11 3.36
N GLY A 53 0.62 -8.16 3.15
CA GLY A 53 0.96 -6.78 2.79
C GLY A 53 1.78 -6.05 3.84
N LEU A 54 1.42 -6.22 5.12
CA LEU A 54 2.14 -5.62 6.26
C LEU A 54 3.55 -6.19 6.41
N ILE A 55 3.69 -7.50 6.29
CA ILE A 55 4.99 -8.17 6.43
C ILE A 55 5.91 -7.76 5.29
N ALA A 56 5.42 -7.77 4.05
CA ALA A 56 6.18 -7.32 2.89
C ALA A 56 6.58 -5.84 3.02
N PHE A 57 5.71 -5.00 3.59
CA PHE A 57 6.01 -3.59 3.84
C PHE A 57 7.13 -3.41 4.88
N ILE A 58 7.05 -4.12 6.01
CA ILE A 58 8.07 -4.02 7.06
C ILE A 58 9.42 -4.54 6.56
N PHE A 59 9.46 -5.73 5.98
CA PHE A 59 10.71 -6.31 5.48
C PHE A 59 11.29 -5.53 4.30
N GLY A 60 10.44 -4.97 3.43
CA GLY A 60 10.86 -4.07 2.36
C GLY A 60 11.57 -2.81 2.88
N TRP A 61 11.19 -2.32 4.07
CA TRP A 61 11.87 -1.19 4.74
C TRP A 61 13.13 -1.60 5.50
N VAL A 62 13.10 -2.73 6.20
CA VAL A 62 14.24 -3.25 6.97
C VAL A 62 15.44 -3.48 6.06
N ASP A 63 15.22 -4.10 4.90
CA ASP A 63 16.26 -4.45 3.93
C ASP A 63 16.18 -3.60 2.66
N VAL A 64 15.78 -2.32 2.79
CA VAL A 64 15.54 -1.42 1.65
C VAL A 64 16.76 -1.27 0.74
N GLY A 65 17.97 -1.35 1.30
CA GLY A 65 19.23 -1.30 0.54
C GLY A 65 19.55 -2.59 -0.20
N LYS A 66 19.16 -3.74 0.35
CA LYS A 66 19.36 -5.06 -0.27
C LYS A 66 18.46 -5.23 -1.49
N TYR A 67 17.23 -4.72 -1.43
CA TYR A 67 16.23 -4.85 -2.49
C TYR A 67 16.22 -3.68 -3.49
N ASP A 68 17.12 -2.69 -3.33
CA ASP A 68 17.07 -1.38 -4.02
C ASP A 68 15.66 -0.78 -4.07
N ALA A 69 14.91 -0.98 -2.99
CA ALA A 69 13.47 -0.77 -2.95
C ALA A 69 13.07 0.64 -2.53
N LYS A 70 14.04 1.52 -2.29
CA LYS A 70 13.82 2.83 -1.64
C LYS A 70 12.73 3.67 -2.33
N LYS A 71 12.72 3.67 -3.67
CA LYS A 71 11.70 4.40 -4.46
C LYS A 71 10.31 3.79 -4.27
N VAL A 72 10.21 2.45 -4.36
CA VAL A 72 8.94 1.73 -4.21
C VAL A 72 8.40 1.93 -2.80
N MET A 73 9.24 1.80 -1.78
CA MET A 73 8.83 1.96 -0.37
C MET A 73 8.38 3.40 -0.06
N LEU A 74 9.06 4.42 -0.59
CA LEU A 74 8.62 5.81 -0.42
C LEU A 74 7.26 6.07 -1.09
N ILE A 75 7.06 5.59 -2.33
CA ILE A 75 5.79 5.73 -3.03
C ILE A 75 4.69 5.01 -2.25
N TRP A 76 4.97 3.80 -1.78
CA TRP A 76 4.00 2.97 -1.05
C TRP A 76 3.60 3.64 0.27
N THR A 77 4.57 4.11 1.05
CA THR A 77 4.32 4.82 2.32
C THR A 77 3.55 6.12 2.08
N GLY A 78 3.89 6.86 1.02
CA GLY A 78 3.19 8.07 0.62
C GLY A 78 1.74 7.81 0.20
N ALA A 79 1.46 6.71 -0.50
CA ALA A 79 0.12 6.30 -0.87
C ALA A 79 -0.75 5.94 0.34
N ILE A 80 -0.19 5.21 1.31
CA ILE A 80 -0.87 4.90 2.58
C ILE A 80 -1.17 6.19 3.36
N ALA A 81 -0.18 7.08 3.49
CA ALA A 81 -0.36 8.36 4.17
C ALA A 81 -1.44 9.23 3.49
N ALA A 82 -1.45 9.29 2.15
CA ALA A 82 -2.47 10.00 1.40
C ALA A 82 -3.87 9.40 1.59
N GLN A 83 -3.99 8.06 1.63
CA GLN A 83 -5.27 7.40 1.94
C GLN A 83 -5.78 7.76 3.34
N ILE A 84 -4.89 7.77 4.34
CA ILE A 84 -5.26 8.14 5.71
C ILE A 84 -5.75 9.58 5.74
N LEU A 85 -5.04 10.51 5.11
CA LEU A 85 -5.45 11.91 5.03
C LEU A 85 -6.80 12.09 4.31
N LEU A 86 -7.00 11.40 3.18
CA LEU A 86 -8.27 11.44 2.45
C LEU A 86 -9.42 10.85 3.26
N ALA A 87 -9.17 9.76 4.00
CA ALA A 87 -10.17 9.14 4.87
C ALA A 87 -10.56 10.06 6.03
N LEU A 88 -9.58 10.72 6.66
CA LEU A 88 -9.84 11.70 7.72
C LEU A 88 -10.62 12.92 7.20
N LEU A 89 -10.26 13.44 6.03
CA LEU A 89 -11.01 14.53 5.39
C LEU A 89 -12.43 14.11 5.05
N GLY A 90 -12.63 12.88 4.57
CA GLY A 90 -13.95 12.30 4.35
C GLY A 90 -14.78 12.24 5.63
N ALA A 91 -14.19 11.75 6.73
CA ALA A 91 -14.87 11.65 8.02
C ALA A 91 -15.24 13.01 8.64
N VAL A 92 -14.44 14.05 8.42
CA VAL A 92 -14.74 15.42 8.90
C VAL A 92 -15.80 16.11 8.02
N VAL A 93 -15.77 15.88 6.71
CA VAL A 93 -16.67 16.55 5.74
C VAL A 93 -18.03 15.86 5.63
N ILE A 94 -18.09 14.55 5.86
CA ILE A 94 -19.31 13.75 5.90
C ILE A 94 -19.62 13.50 7.39
N PRO A 95 -20.32 14.41 8.09
CA PRO A 95 -20.94 14.02 9.34
C PRO A 95 -21.91 12.86 9.02
N GLU A 96 -21.72 11.75 9.71
CA GLU A 96 -22.62 10.60 9.67
C GLU A 96 -24.07 11.09 9.82
N PRO A 97 -25.06 10.56 9.06
CA PRO A 97 -26.47 10.86 9.32
C PRO A 97 -26.92 10.36 10.70
#